data_AF-A0A0C2H2V2-F1
#
_entry.id   AF-A0A0C2H2V2-F1
#
_cell.length_a   1.000
_cell.length_b   1.000
_cell.length_c   1.000
_cell.angle_alpha   90.00
_cell.angle_beta   90.00
_cell.angle_gamma   90.00
#
_symmetry.space_group_name_H-M   'P 1'
#
loop_
_entity.id
_entity.type
_entity.pdbx_description
1 polymer ?
#
loop_
_entity_poly.entity_id
_entity_poly.type
_entity_poly.pdbx_seq_one_letter_code
_entity_poly.pdbx_strand_id
1 'polypeptide(L)'
;MLLLLTLIVTSFAADNNAIGEQQLTGKALADYVRTHQNLFQVEESEKNDERMKYLMPASFMTTPSDVDRIKVEAEDEEPPERFDAREQWPYCKDIIGTVRDQSHCGFLRQ
;
A
#
# COMPACT_ATOMS: atom_id res chain seq x y z
N MET A 1 54.04 -7.42 -30.72
CA MET A 1 53.34 -7.83 -29.49
C MET A 1 53.49 -6.73 -28.45
N LEU A 2 52.39 -6.33 -27.80
CA LEU A 2 52.34 -5.61 -26.52
C LEU A 2 52.52 -4.07 -26.45
N LEU A 3 52.19 -3.27 -27.47
CA LEU A 3 52.12 -1.80 -27.27
C LEU A 3 50.89 -1.09 -27.86
N LEU A 4 49.87 -1.82 -28.31
CA LEU A 4 48.64 -1.21 -28.88
C LEU A 4 47.32 -1.72 -28.26
N LEU A 5 47.38 -2.41 -27.11
CA LEU A 5 46.18 -2.96 -26.43
C LEU A 5 45.79 -2.21 -25.15
N THR A 6 46.50 -1.18 -24.72
CA THR A 6 46.22 -0.48 -23.45
C THR A 6 45.40 0.80 -23.59
N LEU A 7 44.79 1.07 -24.75
CA LEU A 7 43.99 2.27 -25.00
C LEU A 7 42.48 2.01 -25.21
N ILE A 8 41.94 0.93 -24.66
CA ILE A 8 40.49 0.76 -24.48
C ILE A 8 40.17 0.65 -22.97
N VAL A 9 40.79 1.54 -22.19
CA VAL A 9 40.29 1.90 -20.86
C VAL A 9 39.87 3.37 -20.93
N THR A 10 39.01 3.68 -21.89
CA THR A 10 38.33 4.98 -21.99
C THR A 10 36.87 4.75 -21.69
N SER A 11 36.50 5.13 -20.47
CA SER A 11 35.17 5.54 -20.05
C SER A 11 34.00 4.63 -20.45
N PHE A 12 33.70 3.65 -19.59
CA PHE A 12 32.33 3.64 -19.07
C PHE A 12 32.29 4.73 -18.00
N ALA A 13 32.19 5.98 -18.44
CA ALA A 13 31.56 6.98 -17.60
C ALA A 13 30.17 6.40 -17.35
N ALA A 14 29.91 5.99 -16.12
CA ALA A 14 28.56 5.69 -15.69
C ALA A 14 27.72 6.87 -16.15
N ASP A 15 26.84 6.63 -17.12
CA ASP A 15 25.76 7.54 -17.43
C ASP A 15 24.95 7.64 -16.14
N ASN A 16 25.27 8.65 -15.33
CA ASN A 16 24.56 8.98 -14.09
C ASN A 16 23.13 9.48 -14.35
N ASN A 17 22.59 9.23 -15.56
CA ASN A 17 21.31 9.71 -16.04
C ASN A 17 20.45 8.62 -16.72
N ALA A 18 20.71 7.33 -16.44
CA ALA A 18 19.87 6.24 -16.97
C ALA A 18 19.56 5.12 -15.96
N ILE A 19 19.63 5.39 -14.65
CA ILE A 19 18.93 4.53 -13.68
C ILE A 19 17.49 5.02 -13.67
N GLY A 20 16.71 4.62 -14.68
CA GLY A 20 15.26 4.60 -14.50
C GLY A 20 15.02 3.77 -13.25
N GLU A 21 14.36 4.34 -12.25
CA GLU A 21 13.97 3.63 -11.04
C GLU A 21 13.29 2.33 -11.48
N GLN A 22 14.01 1.21 -11.37
CA GLN A 22 13.45 -0.08 -11.73
C GLN A 22 12.28 -0.31 -10.79
N GLN A 23 11.06 -0.30 -11.34
CA GLN A 23 9.86 -0.49 -10.57
C GLN A 23 9.89 -1.91 -9.98
N LEU A 24 10.17 -2.01 -8.67
CA LEU A 24 10.13 -3.27 -7.95
C LEU A 24 8.70 -3.78 -7.94
N THR A 25 8.51 -5.05 -8.31
CA THR A 25 7.22 -5.74 -8.27
C THR A 25 7.38 -7.13 -7.69
N GLY A 26 6.27 -7.75 -7.27
CA GLY A 26 6.23 -9.09 -6.69
C GLY A 26 7.29 -9.29 -5.60
N LYS A 27 8.08 -10.36 -5.73
CA LYS A 27 9.03 -10.81 -4.72
C LYS A 27 10.09 -9.79 -4.38
N ALA A 28 10.63 -9.12 -5.40
CA ALA A 28 11.65 -8.11 -5.22
C ALA A 28 11.13 -6.92 -4.39
N LEU A 29 9.86 -6.54 -4.59
CA LEU A 29 9.21 -5.52 -3.77
C LEU A 29 8.97 -6.01 -2.34
N ALA A 30 8.42 -7.21 -2.16
CA ALA A 30 8.16 -7.77 -0.83
C ALA A 30 9.44 -7.89 0.00
N ASP A 31 10.54 -8.37 -0.60
CA ASP A 31 11.84 -8.50 0.04
C ASP A 31 12.45 -7.12 0.37
N TYR A 32 12.30 -6.13 -0.52
CA TYR A 32 12.72 -4.75 -0.25
C TYR A 32 11.97 -4.13 0.93
N VAL A 33 10.63 -4.22 0.95
CA VAL A 33 9.84 -3.64 2.05
C VAL A 33 10.18 -4.34 3.37
N ARG A 34 10.30 -5.67 3.38
CA ARG A 34 10.64 -6.44 4.59
C ARG A 34 11.99 -6.05 5.18
N THR A 35 12.95 -5.66 4.34
CA THR A 35 14.30 -5.27 4.77
C THR A 35 14.39 -3.82 5.25
N HIS A 36 13.53 -2.94 4.74
CA HIS A 36 13.59 -1.50 5.02
C HIS A 36 12.46 -0.97 5.91
N GLN A 37 11.46 -1.78 6.24
CA GLN A 37 10.31 -1.41 7.07
C GLN A 37 10.13 -2.42 8.21
N ASN A 38 10.05 -1.93 9.44
CA ASN A 38 9.94 -2.73 10.67
C ASN A 38 8.64 -2.49 11.46
N LEU A 39 7.76 -1.59 11.00
CA LEU A 39 6.46 -1.30 11.63
C LEU A 39 5.38 -2.35 11.32
N PHE A 40 5.58 -3.17 10.28
CA PHE A 40 4.66 -4.24 9.89
C PHE A 40 5.40 -5.38 9.18
N GLN A 41 4.76 -6.55 9.12
CA GLN A 41 5.28 -7.75 8.46
C GLN A 41 4.76 -7.84 7.01
N VAL A 42 5.57 -8.39 6.12
CA VAL A 42 5.27 -8.50 4.69
C VAL A 42 5.50 -9.93 4.19
N GLU A 43 4.45 -10.50 3.58
CA GLU A 43 4.41 -11.85 3.01
C GLU A 43 3.77 -11.81 1.61
N GLU A 44 4.28 -12.64 0.71
CA GLU A 44 3.66 -12.88 -0.60
C GLU A 44 2.59 -13.97 -0.50
N SER A 45 1.49 -13.82 -1.23
CA SER A 45 0.41 -14.80 -1.21
C SER A 45 -0.31 -14.83 -2.55
N GLU A 46 -0.27 -15.98 -3.22
CA GLU A 46 -1.00 -16.22 -4.46
C GLU A 46 -2.50 -15.91 -4.31
N LYS A 47 -3.06 -16.27 -3.15
CA LYS A 47 -4.44 -15.96 -2.81
C LYS A 47 -4.68 -14.44 -2.74
N ASN A 48 -3.74 -13.67 -2.23
CA ASN A 48 -3.85 -12.22 -2.21
C ASN A 48 -3.77 -11.67 -3.64
N ASP A 49 -2.83 -12.15 -4.46
CA ASP A 49 -2.68 -11.75 -5.85
C ASP A 49 -3.95 -12.00 -6.68
N GLU A 50 -4.61 -13.13 -6.45
CA GLU A 50 -5.92 -13.42 -7.05
C GLU A 50 -7.00 -12.45 -6.53
N ARG A 51 -7.11 -12.25 -5.22
CA ARG A 51 -8.13 -11.36 -4.63
C ARG A 51 -7.97 -9.91 -5.07
N MET A 52 -6.73 -9.43 -5.23
CA MET A 52 -6.44 -8.07 -5.69
C MET A 52 -7.10 -7.75 -7.04
N LYS A 53 -7.31 -8.75 -7.91
CA LYS A 53 -7.98 -8.59 -9.22
C LYS A 53 -9.45 -8.21 -9.12
N TYR A 54 -10.08 -8.49 -7.98
CA TYR A 54 -11.52 -8.30 -7.76
C TYR A 54 -11.82 -7.24 -6.70
N LEU A 55 -10.80 -6.57 -6.17
CA LEU A 55 -11.01 -5.46 -5.24
C LEU A 55 -11.63 -4.28 -5.97
N MET A 56 -12.49 -3.55 -5.26
CA MET A 56 -13.10 -2.34 -5.79
C MET A 56 -11.98 -1.32 -6.08
N PRO A 57 -11.90 -0.77 -7.31
CA PRO A 57 -10.87 0.20 -7.63
C PRO A 57 -10.98 1.45 -6.78
N ALA A 58 -9.85 2.03 -6.39
CA ALA A 58 -9.80 3.26 -5.59
C ALA A 58 -10.55 4.44 -6.25
N SER A 59 -10.73 4.42 -7.57
CA SER A 59 -11.53 5.43 -8.30
C SER A 59 -13.01 5.47 -7.91
N PHE A 60 -13.54 4.41 -7.29
CA PHE A 60 -14.91 4.39 -6.77
C PHE A 60 -15.01 4.92 -5.33
N MET A 61 -13.87 5.19 -4.67
CA MET A 61 -13.87 5.81 -3.36
C MET A 61 -14.06 7.32 -3.54
N THR A 62 -15.25 7.81 -3.18
CA THR A 62 -15.54 9.24 -3.16
C THR A 62 -15.16 9.82 -1.80
N THR A 63 -14.43 10.94 -1.80
CA THR A 63 -14.27 11.71 -0.57
C THR A 63 -15.58 12.45 -0.30
N PRO A 64 -16.22 12.26 0.86
CA PRO A 64 -17.44 13.00 1.20
C PRO A 64 -17.17 14.49 1.17
N SER A 65 -18.13 15.25 0.65
CA SER A 65 -18.01 16.70 0.55
C SER A 65 -18.12 17.36 1.92
N ASP A 66 -17.68 18.62 2.05
CA ASP A 66 -17.77 19.34 3.32
C ASP A 66 -19.22 19.59 3.75
N VAL A 67 -20.19 19.55 2.84
CA VAL A 67 -21.62 19.64 3.20
C VAL A 67 -22.13 18.35 3.83
N ASP A 68 -21.51 17.20 3.53
CA ASP A 68 -21.84 15.92 4.15
C ASP A 68 -21.17 15.76 5.53
N ARG A 69 -20.19 16.61 5.84
CA ARG A 69 -19.47 16.61 7.12
C ARG A 69 -20.18 17.54 8.09
N ILE A 70 -20.71 16.96 9.16
CA ILE A 70 -21.23 17.76 10.27
C ILE A 70 -20.03 18.35 11.02
N LYS A 71 -20.05 19.67 11.22
CA LYS A 71 -19.12 20.32 12.15
C LYS A 71 -19.44 19.84 13.54
N VAL A 72 -18.56 19.02 14.10
CA VAL A 72 -18.58 18.70 15.51
C VAL A 72 -17.91 19.89 16.20
N GLU A 73 -18.69 20.66 16.97
CA GLU A 73 -18.09 21.46 18.04
C GLU A 73 -17.54 20.42 19.00
N ALA A 74 -16.23 20.17 18.93
CA ALA A 74 -15.57 19.42 19.97
C ALA A 74 -15.81 20.25 21.23
N GLU A 75 -16.70 19.78 22.11
CA GLU A 75 -16.66 20.15 23.51
C GLU A 75 -15.20 19.98 23.97
N ASP A 76 -14.73 20.73 24.98
CA ASP A 76 -13.32 20.74 25.42
C ASP A 76 -12.77 19.36 25.89
N GLU A 77 -13.47 18.26 25.61
CA GLU A 77 -13.03 16.88 25.76
C GLU A 77 -11.99 16.48 24.70
N GLU A 78 -10.80 16.14 25.20
CA GLU A 78 -9.73 15.56 24.39
C GLU A 78 -10.05 14.10 24.01
N PRO A 79 -9.86 13.70 22.75
CA PRO A 79 -10.01 12.30 22.35
C PRO A 79 -9.10 11.36 23.14
N PRO A 80 -9.54 10.12 23.43
CA PRO A 80 -8.73 9.18 24.19
C PRO A 80 -7.48 8.75 23.40
N GLU A 81 -6.41 8.42 24.12
CA GLU A 81 -5.15 7.89 23.54
C GLU A 81 -5.37 6.61 22.72
N ARG A 82 -6.33 5.78 23.12
CA ARG A 82 -6.74 4.55 22.42
C ARG A 82 -8.25 4.46 22.33
N PHE A 83 -8.75 4.12 21.15
CA PHE A 83 -10.18 3.90 20.91
C PHE A 83 -10.40 2.61 20.12
N ASP A 84 -11.34 1.79 20.59
CA ASP A 84 -11.87 0.64 19.85
C ASP A 84 -13.40 0.67 19.91
N ALA A 85 -14.04 0.81 18.75
CA ALA A 85 -15.50 0.85 18.64
C ALA A 85 -16.18 -0.40 19.23
N ARG A 86 -15.52 -1.56 19.18
CA ARG A 86 -16.03 -2.82 19.73
C ARG A 86 -16.05 -2.82 21.26
N GLU A 87 -15.15 -2.07 21.88
CA GLU A 87 -15.10 -1.86 23.33
C GLU A 87 -16.11 -0.78 23.76
N GLN A 88 -16.23 0.29 22.99
CA GLN A 88 -17.15 1.40 23.26
C GLN A 88 -18.64 1.00 23.14
N TRP A 89 -18.98 0.18 22.14
CA TRP A 89 -20.35 -0.30 21.90
C TRP A 89 -20.42 -1.82 21.98
N PRO A 90 -20.29 -2.40 23.19
CA PRO A 90 -20.18 -3.85 23.35
C PRO A 90 -21.43 -4.60 22.91
N TYR A 91 -22.62 -3.98 23.00
CA TYR A 91 -23.86 -4.58 22.51
C TYR A 91 -23.90 -4.70 20.98
N CYS A 92 -23.10 -3.90 20.27
CA CYS A 92 -22.91 -3.93 18.81
C CYS A 92 -21.61 -4.65 18.41
N LYS A 93 -20.90 -5.28 19.36
CA LYS A 93 -19.57 -5.84 19.10
C LYS A 93 -19.56 -6.81 17.92
N ASP A 94 -20.59 -7.63 17.80
CA ASP A 94 -20.67 -8.62 16.71
C ASP A 94 -20.80 -7.93 15.35
N ILE A 95 -21.68 -6.94 15.22
CA ILE A 95 -21.88 -6.24 13.93
C ILE A 95 -20.69 -5.36 13.55
N ILE A 96 -20.07 -4.68 14.52
CA ILE A 96 -18.88 -3.84 14.32
C ILE A 96 -17.65 -4.71 14.03
N GLY A 97 -17.51 -5.84 14.73
CA GLY A 97 -16.38 -6.75 14.60
C GLY A 97 -16.47 -7.73 13.44
N THR A 98 -17.60 -7.80 12.73
CA THR A 98 -17.78 -8.69 11.59
C THR A 98 -16.95 -8.25 10.40
N VAL A 99 -16.00 -9.08 9.98
CA VAL A 99 -15.27 -8.92 8.72
C VAL A 99 -16.10 -9.49 7.58
N ARG A 100 -16.49 -8.64 6.62
CA ARG A 100 -17.32 -9.03 5.47
C ARG A 100 -16.46 -9.45 4.28
N ASP A 101 -16.99 -10.36 3.46
CA ASP A 101 -16.36 -10.79 2.20
C ASP A 101 -17.05 -10.12 1.01
N GLN A 102 -16.29 -9.31 0.26
CA GLN A 102 -16.79 -8.68 -0.97
C GLN A 102 -16.89 -9.65 -2.16
N SER A 103 -16.52 -10.93 -1.98
CA SER A 103 -16.52 -11.93 -3.05
C SER A 103 -15.69 -11.48 -4.26
N HIS A 104 -15.94 -12.07 -5.43
CA HIS A 104 -15.33 -11.68 -6.70
C HIS A 104 -16.08 -10.48 -7.33
N CYS A 105 -16.31 -9.42 -6.55
CA CYS A 105 -17.11 -8.26 -6.95
C CYS A 105 -16.30 -6.96 -6.78
N GLY A 106 -15.97 -6.32 -7.91
CA GLY A 106 -15.18 -5.09 -7.98
C GLY A 106 -15.00 -4.54 -9.40
N PHE A 107 -15.96 -4.79 -10.30
CA PHE A 107 -15.97 -4.37 -11.71
C PHE A 107 -14.68 -4.67 -12.51
N LEU A 108 -14.70 -5.77 -13.28
CA LEU A 108 -13.99 -5.80 -14.56
C LEU A 108 -14.71 -4.82 -15.49
N ARG A 109 -14.01 -3.81 -16.03
CA ARG A 109 -14.50 -3.15 -17.25
C ARG A 109 -14.60 -4.24 -18.33
N GLN A 110 -15.79 -4.46 -18.86
CA GLN A 110 -15.93 -4.93 -20.24
C GLN A 110 -15.52 -3.80 -21.18
#